data_AF-A0A969MQL9-F1
#
_entry.id   AF-A0A969MQL9-F1
#
_cell.length_a   1.000
_cell.length_b   1.000
_cell.length_c   1.000
_cell.angle_alpha   90.00
_cell.angle_beta   90.00
_cell.angle_gamma   90.00
#
_symmetry.space_group_name_H-M   'P 1'
#
loop_
_entity.id
_entity.type
_entity.pdbx_description
1 polymer ?
#
loop_
_entity_poly.entity_id
_entity_poly.type
_entity_poly.pdbx_seq_one_letter_code
_entity_poly.pdbx_strand_id
1 'polypeptide(L)'
;MKATLLILLLFFPVFSSYEESKGTGCLQLDIMVLVDMSQSVSGHESFVKDAVGAFVNRFEFAEEGIKMGMVRFASDAYLITELTSNKTLFHRGMFTISDADGLTNMCDAFTIAANEFIKHGRMGVRKIAIIISDGQPTAGGNALEAAQVMKILGTTVCGIFIDAHMGQKEFLREISSEYCYVESDYENLVNELEKMDICL
;
A
#
# COMPACT_ATOMS: atom_id res chain seq x y z
N MET A 1 52.14 -53.33 19.60
CA MET A 1 51.56 -53.20 18.25
C MET A 1 50.44 -52.20 18.32
N LYS A 2 50.61 -50.99 17.76
CA LYS A 2 49.55 -49.97 17.70
C LYS A 2 48.77 -50.19 16.41
N ALA A 3 47.47 -50.47 16.52
CA ALA A 3 46.57 -50.54 15.37
C ALA A 3 46.15 -49.12 15.00
N THR A 4 46.62 -48.63 13.85
CA THR A 4 46.18 -47.36 13.28
C THR A 4 44.90 -47.62 12.50
N LEU A 5 43.79 -47.08 13.01
CA LEU A 5 42.48 -47.13 12.35
C LEU A 5 42.44 -46.08 11.23
N LEU A 6 42.42 -46.53 9.98
CA LEU A 6 42.31 -45.68 8.80
C LEU A 6 40.82 -45.42 8.53
N ILE A 7 40.33 -44.22 8.88
CA ILE A 7 38.96 -43.80 8.56
C ILE A 7 38.94 -43.26 7.12
N LEU A 8 38.34 -44.03 6.21
CA LEU A 8 38.12 -43.62 4.83
C LEU A 8 36.90 -42.68 4.78
N LEU A 9 37.14 -41.37 4.76
CA LEU A 9 36.07 -40.37 4.59
C LEU A 9 35.62 -40.36 3.12
N LEU A 10 34.49 -41.01 2.82
CA LEU A 10 33.79 -40.88 1.55
C LEU A 10 33.21 -39.47 1.44
N PHE A 11 33.86 -38.62 0.65
CA PHE A 11 33.31 -37.32 0.22
C PHE A 11 32.12 -37.59 -0.70
N PHE A 12 30.91 -37.68 -0.14
CA PHE A 12 29.70 -37.51 -0.92
C PHE A 12 29.57 -36.02 -1.25
N PRO A 13 29.60 -35.61 -2.53
CA PRO A 13 29.24 -34.25 -2.87
C PRO A 13 27.76 -34.10 -2.52
N VAL A 14 27.49 -33.40 -1.42
CA VAL A 14 26.17 -32.86 -1.16
C VAL A 14 25.94 -31.83 -2.25
N PHE A 15 25.36 -32.26 -3.37
CA PHE A 15 24.76 -31.35 -4.33
C PHE A 15 23.57 -30.72 -3.61
N SER A 16 23.86 -29.63 -2.89
CA SER A 16 22.85 -28.72 -2.41
C SER A 16 22.24 -28.09 -3.66
N SER A 17 21.10 -28.61 -4.09
CA SER A 17 20.21 -27.91 -5.00
C SER A 17 19.69 -26.68 -4.27
N TYR A 18 20.48 -25.61 -4.26
CA TYR A 18 19.97 -24.27 -4.02
C TYR A 18 19.09 -23.94 -5.22
N GLU A 19 17.82 -24.31 -5.15
CA GLU A 19 16.80 -23.65 -5.93
C GLU A 19 16.78 -22.19 -5.46
N GLU A 20 17.33 -21.32 -6.30
CA GLU A 20 17.16 -19.89 -6.21
C GLU A 20 15.64 -19.62 -6.31
N SER A 21 14.98 -19.38 -5.18
CA SER A 21 13.57 -19.04 -5.13
C SER A 21 13.36 -17.68 -5.79
N LYS A 22 13.10 -17.67 -7.11
CA LYS A 22 12.46 -16.53 -7.76
C LYS A 22 11.02 -16.47 -7.28
N GLY A 23 10.80 -15.65 -6.24
CA GLY A 23 9.49 -15.17 -5.82
C GLY A 23 9.00 -15.74 -4.48
N THR A 24 9.49 -15.22 -3.36
CA THR A 24 8.64 -15.07 -2.17
C THR A 24 7.61 -13.97 -2.43
N GLY A 25 6.67 -14.24 -3.33
CA GLY A 25 5.59 -13.30 -3.67
C GLY A 25 4.60 -13.18 -2.51
N CYS A 26 3.98 -12.00 -2.37
CA CYS A 26 2.82 -11.75 -1.51
C CYS A 26 1.79 -12.88 -1.65
N LEU A 27 1.73 -13.82 -0.71
CA LEU A 27 0.74 -14.89 -0.79
C LEU A 27 -0.67 -14.34 -0.48
N GLN A 28 -0.79 -13.49 0.55
CA GLN A 28 -2.06 -12.92 0.99
C GLN A 28 -1.86 -11.52 1.57
N LEU A 29 -2.60 -10.55 1.05
CA LEU A 29 -2.66 -9.18 1.57
C LEU A 29 -4.09 -8.64 1.47
N ASP A 30 -4.47 -7.83 2.44
CA ASP A 30 -5.63 -6.94 2.36
C ASP A 30 -5.14 -5.50 2.29
N ILE A 31 -5.46 -4.79 1.21
CA ILE A 31 -4.92 -3.46 0.95
C ILE A 31 -6.06 -2.45 0.80
N MET A 32 -5.97 -1.32 1.49
CA MET A 32 -6.82 -0.17 1.22
C MET A 32 -5.95 0.91 0.58
N VAL A 33 -6.36 1.40 -0.59
CA VAL A 33 -5.73 2.54 -1.27
C VAL A 33 -6.54 3.80 -0.94
N LEU A 34 -5.90 4.77 -0.29
CA LEU A 34 -6.49 6.03 0.14
C LEU A 34 -5.96 7.11 -0.81
N VAL A 35 -6.84 7.64 -1.66
CA VAL A 35 -6.47 8.51 -2.76
C VAL A 35 -6.93 9.94 -2.48
N ASP A 36 -5.96 10.85 -2.39
CA ASP A 36 -6.23 12.29 -2.27
C ASP A 36 -6.79 12.83 -3.58
N MET A 37 -7.92 13.51 -3.48
CA MET A 37 -8.55 14.26 -4.56
C MET A 37 -8.98 15.63 -4.02
N SER A 38 -8.15 16.23 -3.18
CA SER A 38 -8.31 17.60 -2.69
C SER A 38 -7.93 18.64 -3.75
N GLN A 39 -8.25 19.92 -3.50
CA GLN A 39 -8.04 20.99 -4.47
C GLN A 39 -6.60 21.13 -4.99
N SER A 40 -5.57 20.72 -4.22
CA SER A 40 -4.17 20.75 -4.65
C SER A 40 -3.88 19.79 -5.81
N VAL A 41 -4.66 18.70 -5.92
CA VAL A 41 -4.56 17.69 -6.99
C VAL A 41 -5.25 18.13 -8.27
N SER A 42 -6.01 19.24 -8.26
CA SER A 42 -6.77 19.69 -9.42
C SER A 42 -5.90 19.92 -10.65
N GLY A 43 -6.30 19.31 -11.78
CA GLY A 43 -5.53 19.30 -13.03
C GLY A 43 -4.51 18.16 -13.13
N HIS A 44 -4.27 17.41 -12.06
CA HIS A 44 -3.34 16.27 -12.00
C HIS A 44 -4.04 14.95 -11.63
N GLU A 45 -5.38 14.90 -11.62
CA GLU A 45 -6.16 13.72 -11.21
C GLU A 45 -5.85 12.48 -12.06
N SER A 46 -5.52 12.69 -13.34
CA SER A 46 -5.14 11.61 -14.26
C SER A 46 -3.86 10.90 -13.82
N PHE A 47 -2.83 11.63 -13.40
CA PHE A 47 -1.58 11.04 -12.89
C PHE A 47 -1.83 10.14 -11.68
N VAL A 48 -2.67 10.59 -10.75
CA VAL A 48 -3.02 9.82 -9.55
C VAL A 48 -3.81 8.56 -9.93
N LYS A 49 -4.84 8.70 -10.78
CA LYS A 49 -5.66 7.57 -11.24
C LYS A 49 -4.83 6.55 -12.03
N ASP A 50 -3.94 7.01 -12.90
CA ASP A 50 -3.07 6.16 -13.72
C ASP A 50 -2.06 5.41 -12.85
N ALA A 51 -1.45 6.08 -11.86
CA ALA A 51 -0.51 5.44 -10.95
C ALA A 51 -1.19 4.38 -10.06
N VAL A 52 -2.38 4.66 -9.53
CA VAL A 52 -3.18 3.65 -8.79
C VAL A 52 -3.55 2.48 -9.70
N GLY A 53 -3.96 2.76 -10.95
CA GLY A 53 -4.26 1.74 -11.94
C GLY A 53 -3.06 0.84 -12.25
N ALA A 54 -1.90 1.44 -12.50
CA ALA A 54 -0.64 0.73 -12.75
C ALA A 54 -0.23 -0.13 -11.56
N PHE A 55 -0.30 0.41 -10.34
CA PHE A 55 -0.05 -0.33 -9.11
C PHE A 55 -0.95 -1.56 -8.99
N VAL A 56 -2.27 -1.39 -9.11
CA VAL A 56 -3.23 -2.49 -9.01
C VAL A 56 -3.04 -3.52 -10.13
N ASN A 57 -2.63 -3.09 -11.32
CA ASN A 57 -2.42 -3.98 -12.45
C ASN A 57 -1.32 -5.02 -12.22
N ARG A 58 -0.36 -4.76 -11.31
CA ARG A 58 0.73 -5.69 -10.95
C ARG A 58 0.26 -6.94 -10.20
N PHE A 59 -0.95 -6.92 -9.65
CA PHE A 59 -1.42 -7.95 -8.73
C PHE A 59 -2.61 -8.72 -9.31
N GLU A 60 -2.60 -10.02 -9.11
CA GLU A 60 -3.78 -10.87 -9.32
C GLU A 60 -4.62 -10.90 -8.05
N PHE A 61 -5.89 -10.54 -8.17
CA PHE A 61 -6.80 -10.55 -7.03
C PHE A 61 -7.42 -11.93 -6.88
N ALA A 62 -7.54 -12.41 -5.65
CA ALA A 62 -8.17 -13.69 -5.35
C ALA A 62 -8.73 -13.71 -3.92
N GLU A 63 -9.75 -14.54 -3.68
CA GLU A 63 -10.35 -14.70 -2.35
C GLU A 63 -9.32 -15.11 -1.29
N GLU A 64 -8.43 -16.02 -1.66
CA GLU A 64 -7.33 -16.52 -0.82
C GLU A 64 -5.98 -15.90 -1.22
N GLY A 65 -5.98 -14.78 -1.95
CA GLY A 65 -4.79 -14.08 -2.41
C GLY A 65 -4.81 -12.62 -2.00
N ILE A 66 -4.59 -11.70 -2.93
CA ILE A 66 -4.66 -10.26 -2.68
C ILE A 66 -6.10 -9.78 -2.80
N LYS A 67 -6.54 -8.98 -1.82
CA LYS A 67 -7.77 -8.19 -1.90
C LYS A 67 -7.42 -6.72 -1.78
N MET A 68 -8.09 -5.88 -2.56
CA MET A 68 -7.93 -4.43 -2.46
C MET A 68 -9.27 -3.70 -2.41
N GLY A 69 -9.31 -2.61 -1.66
CA GLY A 69 -10.39 -1.64 -1.65
C GLY A 69 -9.84 -0.23 -1.80
N MET A 70 -10.72 0.75 -1.98
CA MET A 70 -10.34 2.13 -2.28
C MET A 70 -11.21 3.13 -1.52
N VAL A 71 -10.56 4.14 -0.97
CA VAL A 71 -11.17 5.33 -0.39
C VAL A 71 -10.69 6.55 -1.18
N ARG A 72 -11.61 7.40 -1.64
CA ARG A 72 -11.29 8.76 -2.07
C ARG A 72 -11.42 9.66 -0.85
N PHE A 73 -10.53 10.63 -0.69
CA PHE A 73 -10.71 11.70 0.29
C PHE A 73 -10.38 13.08 -0.27
N ALA A 74 -11.10 14.06 0.26
CA ALA A 74 -10.99 15.49 0.02
C ALA A 74 -11.44 16.18 1.32
N SER A 75 -12.39 17.13 1.28
CA SER A 75 -13.02 17.66 2.50
C SER A 75 -13.70 16.55 3.32
N ASP A 76 -14.30 15.59 2.61
CA ASP A 76 -14.92 14.38 3.13
C ASP A 76 -14.20 13.15 2.54
N ALA A 77 -14.34 12.00 3.19
CA ALA A 77 -13.83 10.73 2.68
C ALA A 77 -14.99 9.78 2.34
N TYR A 78 -14.85 9.04 1.24
CA TYR A 78 -15.86 8.10 0.75
C TYR A 78 -15.22 6.77 0.36
N LEU A 79 -15.83 5.67 0.80
CA LEU A 79 -15.51 4.34 0.32
C LEU A 79 -15.98 4.21 -1.14
N ILE A 80 -15.03 4.06 -2.05
CA ILE A 80 -15.27 3.91 -3.49
C ILE A 80 -15.42 2.44 -3.87
N THR A 81 -14.64 1.58 -3.22
CA THR A 81 -14.71 0.13 -3.42
C THR A 81 -14.42 -0.56 -2.10
N GLU A 82 -15.36 -1.40 -1.67
CA GLU A 82 -15.15 -2.35 -0.57
C GLU A 82 -13.97 -3.28 -0.88
N LEU A 83 -13.32 -3.78 0.15
CA LEU A 83 -12.22 -4.74 0.05
C LEU A 83 -12.69 -5.97 -0.73
N THR A 84 -12.13 -6.16 -1.92
CA THR A 84 -12.64 -7.16 -2.86
C THR A 84 -11.52 -7.96 -3.53
N SER A 85 -11.84 -9.19 -3.90
CA SER A 85 -11.04 -10.04 -4.80
C SER A 85 -11.36 -9.78 -6.28
N ASN A 86 -12.30 -8.88 -6.59
CA ASN A 86 -12.72 -8.61 -7.95
C ASN A 86 -12.01 -7.34 -8.48
N LYS A 87 -10.89 -7.57 -9.18
CA LYS A 87 -10.10 -6.50 -9.82
C LYS A 87 -10.93 -5.63 -10.78
N THR A 88 -11.91 -6.21 -11.48
CA THR A 88 -12.80 -5.45 -12.37
C THR A 88 -13.68 -4.48 -11.58
N LEU A 89 -14.20 -4.87 -10.41
CA LEU A 89 -14.96 -3.95 -9.56
C LEU A 89 -14.10 -2.81 -9.04
N PHE A 90 -12.86 -3.08 -8.65
CA PHE A 90 -11.89 -2.05 -8.25
C PHE A 90 -11.66 -1.02 -9.36
N HIS A 91 -11.35 -1.46 -10.59
CA HIS A 91 -11.19 -0.54 -11.72
C HIS A 91 -12.47 0.23 -12.05
N ARG A 92 -13.65 -0.39 -11.91
CA ARG A 92 -14.92 0.32 -12.09
C ARG A 92 -15.11 1.43 -11.05
N GLY A 93 -14.73 1.21 -9.80
CA GLY A 93 -14.76 2.23 -8.75
C GLY A 93 -13.83 3.42 -9.06
N MET A 94 -12.66 3.17 -9.65
CA MET A 94 -11.76 4.25 -10.07
C MET A 94 -12.43 5.25 -11.03
N PHE A 95 -13.28 4.75 -11.95
CA PHE A 95 -14.02 5.62 -12.88
C PHE A 95 -15.11 6.45 -12.21
N THR A 96 -15.52 6.11 -10.98
CA THR A 96 -16.53 6.89 -10.22
C THR A 96 -15.92 7.97 -9.34
N ILE A 97 -14.58 8.05 -9.25
CA ILE A 97 -13.91 9.12 -8.52
C ILE A 97 -14.21 10.46 -9.20
N SER A 98 -14.90 11.34 -8.48
CA SER A 98 -15.15 12.73 -8.89
C SER A 98 -13.88 13.55 -8.97
N ASP A 99 -13.98 14.70 -9.64
CA ASP A 99 -12.89 15.67 -9.81
C ASP A 99 -12.35 16.16 -8.47
N ALA A 100 -11.10 16.63 -8.48
CA ALA A 100 -10.43 17.04 -7.26
C ALA A 100 -10.90 18.42 -6.80
N ASP A 101 -11.28 18.52 -5.53
CA ASP A 101 -11.88 19.71 -4.94
C ASP A 101 -11.73 19.74 -3.40
N GLY A 102 -11.96 20.90 -2.78
CA GLY A 102 -12.04 20.99 -1.34
C GLY A 102 -10.71 20.82 -0.58
N LEU A 103 -10.81 20.39 0.68
CA LEU A 103 -9.71 20.29 1.64
C LEU A 103 -9.12 18.86 1.66
N THR A 104 -8.25 18.57 2.63
CA THR A 104 -7.52 17.29 2.73
C THR A 104 -7.83 16.62 4.07
N ASN A 105 -8.76 15.66 4.08
CA ASN A 105 -9.23 14.97 5.29
C ASN A 105 -8.71 13.52 5.37
N MET A 106 -7.44 13.39 5.77
CA MET A 106 -6.78 12.09 5.91
C MET A 106 -7.33 11.27 7.10
N CYS A 107 -7.81 11.94 8.15
CA CYS A 107 -8.33 11.27 9.36
C CYS A 107 -9.54 10.39 9.02
N ASP A 108 -10.49 10.92 8.25
CA ASP A 108 -11.67 10.15 7.85
C ASP A 108 -11.31 9.05 6.86
N ALA A 109 -10.34 9.28 5.98
CA ALA A 109 -9.84 8.27 5.07
C ALA A 109 -9.26 7.05 5.82
N PHE A 110 -8.42 7.29 6.81
CA PHE A 110 -7.89 6.25 7.69
C PHE A 110 -8.99 5.56 8.50
N THR A 111 -9.96 6.32 9.00
CA THR A 111 -11.10 5.77 9.76
C THR A 111 -11.95 4.83 8.91
N ILE A 112 -12.26 5.21 7.67
CA ILE A 112 -13.00 4.35 6.73
C ILE A 112 -12.19 3.11 6.39
N ALA A 113 -10.90 3.24 6.09
CA ALA A 113 -10.03 2.09 5.80
C ALA A 113 -9.93 1.11 6.99
N ALA A 114 -9.81 1.64 8.22
CA ALA A 114 -9.78 0.82 9.44
C ALA A 114 -11.11 0.06 9.64
N ASN A 115 -12.25 0.75 9.46
CA ASN A 115 -13.57 0.12 9.54
C ASN A 115 -13.74 -0.97 8.48
N GLU A 116 -13.22 -0.74 7.28
CA GLU A 116 -13.27 -1.72 6.19
C GLU A 116 -12.43 -2.97 6.51
N PHE A 117 -11.23 -2.79 7.08
CA PHE A 117 -10.43 -3.91 7.57
C PHE A 117 -11.09 -4.69 8.70
N ILE A 118 -11.82 -4.00 9.60
CA ILE A 118 -12.56 -4.66 10.69
C ILE A 118 -13.72 -5.49 10.13
N LYS A 119 -14.44 -4.95 9.13
CA LYS A 119 -15.66 -5.55 8.60
C LYS A 119 -15.37 -6.68 7.59
N HIS A 120 -14.38 -6.48 6.72
CA HIS A 120 -14.14 -7.37 5.58
C HIS A 120 -12.71 -7.90 5.50
N GLY A 121 -11.79 -7.39 6.34
CA GLY A 121 -10.43 -7.89 6.40
C GLY A 121 -10.36 -9.31 6.99
N ARG A 122 -9.40 -10.08 6.49
CA ARG A 122 -9.19 -11.47 6.89
C ARG A 122 -8.35 -11.56 8.15
N MET A 123 -8.71 -12.49 9.04
CA MET A 123 -7.92 -12.79 10.23
C MET A 123 -6.58 -13.40 9.84
N GLY A 124 -5.49 -12.97 10.49
CA GLY A 124 -4.14 -13.47 10.22
C GLY A 124 -3.53 -12.97 8.90
N VAL A 125 -4.29 -12.30 8.03
CA VAL A 125 -3.79 -11.67 6.81
C VAL A 125 -3.30 -10.26 7.11
N ARG A 126 -2.11 -9.94 6.58
CA ARG A 126 -1.46 -8.63 6.72
C ARG A 126 -2.29 -7.56 6.03
N LYS A 127 -2.43 -6.41 6.71
CA LYS A 127 -3.21 -5.26 6.27
C LYS A 127 -2.29 -4.11 5.91
N ILE A 128 -2.53 -3.48 4.76
CA ILE A 128 -1.72 -2.35 4.29
C ILE A 128 -2.66 -1.20 3.90
N ALA A 129 -2.47 -0.03 4.49
CA ALA A 129 -3.12 1.20 4.04
C ALA A 129 -2.10 2.02 3.24
N ILE A 130 -2.36 2.26 1.97
CA ILE A 130 -1.50 3.07 1.10
C ILE A 130 -2.17 4.42 0.90
N ILE A 131 -1.61 5.48 1.48
CA ILE A 131 -2.10 6.85 1.30
C ILE A 131 -1.25 7.58 0.25
N ILE A 132 -1.92 8.18 -0.73
CA ILE A 132 -1.29 8.94 -1.82
C ILE A 132 -1.77 10.37 -1.74
N SER A 133 -0.87 11.33 -1.51
CA SER A 133 -1.21 12.75 -1.33
C SER A 133 -0.03 13.66 -1.66
N ASP A 134 -0.32 14.89 -2.08
CA ASP A 134 0.66 15.96 -2.32
C ASP A 134 0.79 16.96 -1.15
N GLY A 135 0.02 16.75 -0.08
CA GLY A 135 -0.18 17.75 0.96
C GLY A 135 -0.24 17.19 2.38
N GLN A 136 -0.70 18.05 3.29
CA GLN A 136 -0.95 17.75 4.69
C GLN A 136 -2.45 17.83 4.97
N PRO A 137 -2.94 17.21 6.07
CA PRO A 137 -4.32 17.35 6.44
C PRO A 137 -4.69 18.83 6.69
N THR A 138 -5.76 19.28 6.07
CA THR A 138 -6.32 20.64 6.21
C THR A 138 -7.78 20.63 6.69
N ALA A 139 -8.35 19.44 6.88
CA ALA A 139 -9.69 19.22 7.40
C ALA A 139 -9.77 17.92 8.21
N GLY A 140 -10.89 17.75 8.91
CA GLY A 140 -11.18 16.55 9.69
C GLY A 140 -10.48 16.52 11.05
N GLY A 141 -10.36 15.30 11.59
CA GLY A 141 -9.73 15.04 12.88
C GLY A 141 -8.20 14.91 12.82
N ASN A 142 -7.63 14.31 13.86
CA ASN A 142 -6.19 14.12 13.99
C ASN A 142 -5.71 12.92 13.13
N ALA A 143 -5.23 13.21 11.93
CA ALA A 143 -4.75 12.17 11.01
C ALA A 143 -3.52 11.40 11.52
N LEU A 144 -2.65 12.04 12.32
CA LEU A 144 -1.50 11.36 12.93
C LEU A 144 -1.97 10.30 13.93
N GLU A 145 -2.93 10.65 14.79
CA GLU A 145 -3.53 9.72 15.76
C GLU A 145 -4.26 8.58 15.05
N ALA A 146 -5.06 8.87 14.01
CA ALA A 146 -5.75 7.84 13.23
C ALA A 146 -4.76 6.84 12.60
N ALA A 147 -3.67 7.33 11.98
CA ALA A 147 -2.63 6.47 11.43
C ALA A 147 -1.89 5.66 12.51
N GLN A 148 -1.60 6.27 13.68
CA GLN A 148 -1.00 5.56 14.81
C GLN A 148 -1.90 4.43 15.33
N VAL A 149 -3.20 4.65 15.43
CA VAL A 149 -4.17 3.61 15.80
C VAL A 149 -4.14 2.45 14.80
N MET A 150 -4.14 2.73 13.50
CA MET A 150 -4.01 1.67 12.48
C MET A 150 -2.72 0.86 12.65
N LYS A 151 -1.59 1.53 12.90
CA LYS A 151 -0.30 0.87 13.16
C LYS A 151 -0.34 0.00 14.41
N ILE A 152 -0.93 0.47 15.50
CA ILE A 152 -1.12 -0.31 16.74
C ILE A 152 -1.96 -1.56 16.49
N LEU A 153 -2.95 -1.48 15.60
CA LEU A 153 -3.80 -2.61 15.19
C LEU A 153 -3.12 -3.55 14.18
N GLY A 154 -1.82 -3.37 13.90
CA GLY A 154 -1.05 -4.23 13.02
C GLY A 154 -1.21 -3.93 11.53
N THR A 155 -1.73 -2.76 11.17
CA THR A 155 -1.75 -2.30 9.77
C THR A 155 -0.43 -1.61 9.43
N THR A 156 0.19 -1.98 8.31
CA THR A 156 1.29 -1.20 7.74
C THR A 156 0.72 0.01 7.02
N VAL A 157 1.13 1.22 7.41
CA VAL A 157 0.73 2.46 6.74
C VAL A 157 1.83 2.89 5.80
N CYS A 158 1.52 3.05 4.52
CA CYS A 158 2.45 3.42 3.48
C CYS A 158 2.12 4.79 2.93
N GLY A 159 3.02 5.76 3.08
CA GLY A 159 2.85 7.11 2.56
C GLY A 159 3.53 7.29 1.22
N ILE A 160 2.77 7.68 0.21
CA ILE A 160 3.27 8.10 -1.09
C ILE A 160 3.08 9.61 -1.18
N PHE A 161 4.17 10.34 -1.00
CA PHE A 161 4.20 11.79 -1.10
C PHE A 161 4.46 12.23 -2.54
N ILE A 162 3.60 13.10 -3.05
CA ILE A 162 3.75 13.75 -4.35
C ILE A 162 4.28 15.17 -4.12
N ASP A 163 5.51 15.45 -4.55
CA ASP A 163 6.10 16.77 -4.50
C ASP A 163 5.48 17.68 -5.57
N ALA A 164 4.61 18.59 -5.12
CA ALA A 164 4.01 19.65 -5.94
C ALA A 164 4.67 21.02 -5.68
N HIS A 165 5.96 21.05 -5.31
CA HIS A 165 6.80 22.24 -5.04
C HIS A 165 6.44 23.08 -3.78
N MET A 166 5.32 22.78 -3.12
CA MET A 166 4.92 23.40 -1.84
C MET A 166 4.54 22.37 -0.76
N GLY A 167 4.68 21.08 -1.07
CA GLY A 167 4.27 20.01 -0.16
C GLY A 167 5.20 19.89 1.04
N GLN A 168 4.63 19.68 2.22
CA GLN A 168 5.37 19.45 3.46
C GLN A 168 5.42 17.95 3.77
N LYS A 169 6.40 17.29 3.14
CA LYS A 169 6.58 15.84 3.12
C LYS A 169 6.75 15.17 4.49
N GLU A 170 7.15 15.95 5.49
CA GLU A 170 7.43 15.49 6.85
C GLU A 170 6.23 14.77 7.46
N PHE A 171 5.01 15.27 7.22
CA PHE A 171 3.80 14.67 7.78
C PHE A 171 3.52 13.26 7.23
N LEU A 172 3.54 13.08 5.89
CA LEU A 172 3.34 11.75 5.30
C LEU A 172 4.45 10.78 5.74
N ARG A 173 5.68 11.27 5.88
CA ARG A 173 6.79 10.48 6.40
C ARG A 173 6.54 10.04 7.85
N GLU A 174 6.03 10.93 8.70
CA GLU A 174 5.76 10.65 10.11
C GLU A 174 4.63 9.62 10.31
N ILE A 175 3.55 9.71 9.53
CA ILE A 175 2.43 8.77 9.65
C ILE A 175 2.78 7.37 9.09
N SER A 176 3.74 7.29 8.17
CA SER A 176 4.17 6.03 7.55
C SER A 176 4.81 5.06 8.54
N SER A 177 4.75 3.77 8.21
CA SER A 177 5.51 2.71 8.88
C SER A 177 6.98 2.72 8.44
N GLU A 178 7.87 2.15 9.27
CA GLU A 178 9.28 1.99 8.95
C GLU A 178 9.41 1.25 7.61
N TYR A 179 10.12 1.84 6.63
CA TYR A 179 10.31 1.35 5.26
C TYR A 179 9.11 1.43 4.30
N CYS A 180 7.99 2.06 4.68
CA CYS A 180 6.85 2.25 3.76
C CYS A 180 6.59 3.73 3.45
N TYR A 181 7.58 4.40 2.88
CA TYR A 181 7.46 5.80 2.47
C TYR A 181 8.15 6.02 1.12
N VAL A 182 7.44 6.68 0.19
CA VAL A 182 7.90 6.96 -1.17
C VAL A 182 7.73 8.46 -1.45
N GLU A 183 8.74 9.10 -2.01
CA GLU A 183 8.65 10.45 -2.58
C GLU A 183 8.61 10.33 -4.11
N SER A 184 7.72 11.07 -4.75
CA SER A 184 7.59 11.17 -6.21
C SER A 184 7.17 12.59 -6.58
N ASP A 185 7.08 12.88 -7.88
CA ASP A 185 6.24 13.95 -8.43
C ASP A 185 5.09 13.32 -9.25
N TYR A 186 4.20 14.15 -9.81
CA TYR A 186 3.08 13.66 -10.62
C TYR A 186 3.53 12.88 -11.88
N GLU A 187 4.60 13.33 -12.55
CA GLU A 187 5.08 12.74 -13.81
C GLU A 187 5.73 11.37 -13.59
N ASN A 188 6.35 11.16 -12.43
CA ASN A 188 7.04 9.93 -12.06
C ASN A 188 6.20 8.97 -11.20
N LEU A 189 4.99 9.38 -10.79
CA LEU A 189 4.17 8.65 -9.82
C LEU A 189 3.90 7.21 -10.23
N VAL A 190 3.60 6.98 -11.51
CA VAL A 190 3.41 5.63 -12.08
C VAL A 190 4.65 4.78 -11.87
N ASN A 191 5.84 5.29 -12.23
CA ASN A 191 7.10 4.57 -12.15
C ASN A 191 7.46 4.19 -10.71
N GLU A 192 7.20 5.08 -9.75
CA GLU A 192 7.51 4.82 -8.34
C GLU A 192 6.52 3.81 -7.72
N LEU A 193 5.23 3.93 -8.03
CA LEU A 193 4.23 2.95 -7.61
C LEU A 193 4.44 1.58 -8.26
N GLU A 194 5.02 1.50 -9.46
CA GLU A 194 5.35 0.23 -10.10
C GLU A 194 6.53 -0.50 -9.44
N LYS A 195 7.45 0.26 -8.83
CA LYS A 195 8.62 -0.30 -8.12
C LYS A 195 8.35 -0.59 -6.65
N MET A 196 7.30 -0.01 -6.08
CA MET A 196 6.97 -0.18 -4.67
C MET A 196 6.78 -1.66 -4.33
N ASP A 197 7.60 -2.18 -3.43
CA ASP A 197 7.48 -3.54 -2.91
C ASP A 197 6.65 -3.53 -1.62
N ILE A 198 5.48 -4.17 -1.69
CA ILE A 198 4.56 -4.32 -0.56
C ILE A 198 4.55 -5.74 0.01
N CYS A 199 5.42 -6.62 -0.49
CA CYS A 199 5.48 -8.02 -0.09
C CYS A 199 6.46 -8.31 1.05
N LEU A 200 7.12 -7.27 1.58
CA LEU A 200 8.12 -7.29 2.66
C LEU A 200 7.87 -8.31 3.78
#